data_AF-Q326U1-F1
#
_entry.id   AF-Q326U1-F1
#
_cell.length_a   1.000
_cell.length_b   1.000
_cell.length_c   1.000
_cell.angle_alpha   90.00
_cell.angle_beta   90.00
_cell.angle_gamma   90.00
#
_symmetry.space_group_name_H-M   'P 1'
#
loop_
_entity.id
_entity.type
_entity.pdbx_description
1 polymer ?
#
loop_
_entity_poly.entity_id
_entity_poly.type
_entity_poly.pdbx_seq_one_letter_code
_entity_poly.pdbx_strand_id
1 'polypeptide(L)' 'MLTDIFNSNYQCYGYRRLHAMLRHEGGRLSEKVVRRLMVEEQLVVSRNRRRRYSSYCGEIGPAPDNLIARDFKAEQPNQK' A
#
# COMPACT_ATOMS: atom_id res chain seq x y z
N MET A 1 -6.41 22.75 14.91
CA MET A 1 -5.53 22.00 15.84
C MET A 1 -5.01 20.71 15.23
N LEU A 2 -5.85 19.69 14.99
CA LEU A 2 -5.37 18.40 14.44
C LEU A 2 -4.78 18.55 13.04
N THR A 3 -5.45 19.33 12.18
CA THR A 3 -5.00 19.75 10.85
C THR A 3 -3.65 20.48 10.89
N ASP A 4 -3.47 21.39 11.85
CA ASP A 4 -2.23 22.16 12.03
C ASP A 4 -1.06 21.25 12.39
N ILE A 5 -1.26 20.32 13.33
CA ILE A 5 -0.27 19.31 13.68
C ILE A 5 0.06 18.45 12.47
N PHE A 6 -0.95 18.02 11.71
CA PHE A 6 -0.77 17.18 10.53
C PHE A 6 0.06 17.89 9.44
N ASN A 7 -0.28 19.13 9.12
CA ASN A 7 0.42 19.92 8.10
C ASN A 7 1.82 20.34 8.55
N SER A 8 2.00 20.71 9.82
CA SER A 8 3.31 21.06 10.39
C SER A 8 4.29 19.87 10.38
N ASN A 9 3.78 18.64 10.38
CA ASN A 9 4.57 17.41 10.30
C ASN A 9 4.56 16.79 8.89
N TYR A 10 4.49 17.63 7.85
CA TYR A 10 4.57 17.24 6.44
C TYR A 10 3.58 16.14 6.03
N GLN A 11 2.40 16.09 6.67
CA GLN A 11 1.35 15.12 6.38
C GLN A 11 1.78 13.64 6.55
N CYS A 12 2.89 13.41 7.28
CA CYS A 12 3.48 12.09 7.46
C CYS A 12 2.97 11.37 8.72
N TYR A 13 2.31 12.10 9.62
CA TYR A 13 1.82 11.55 10.88
C TYR A 13 0.45 10.92 10.69
N GLY A 14 0.39 9.59 10.81
CA GLY A 14 -0.87 8.88 10.98
C GLY A 14 -1.48 9.08 12.36
N TYR A 15 -2.70 8.57 12.56
CA TYR A 15 -3.48 8.76 13.80
C TYR A 15 -2.70 8.44 15.08
N ARG A 16 -1.81 7.45 15.06
CA ARG A 16 -0.99 7.07 16.23
C ARG A 16 -0.07 8.20 16.66
N ARG A 17 0.63 8.83 15.70
CA ARG A 17 1.56 9.93 15.96
C ARG A 17 0.80 11.21 16.29
N LEU A 18 -0.28 11.50 15.57
CA LEU A 18 -1.14 12.65 15.87
C LEU A 18 -1.73 12.57 17.29
N HIS A 19 -2.25 11.41 17.70
CA HIS A 19 -2.77 11.21 19.05
C HIS A 19 -1.70 11.39 20.13
N ALA A 20 -0.48 10.87 19.91
CA ALA A 20 0.63 11.04 20.84
C ALA A 20 1.06 12.51 20.97
N MET A 21 1.18 13.21 19.85
CA MET A 21 1.53 14.64 19.82
C MET A 21 0.46 15.50 20.47
N LEU A 22 -0.81 15.22 20.16
CA LEU A 22 -1.95 15.90 20.79
C LEU A 22 -1.96 15.71 22.31
N ARG A 23 -1.67 14.49 22.80
CA ARG A 23 -1.55 14.22 24.25
C ARG A 23 -0.37 14.97 24.88
N HIS A 24 0.75 15.08 24.17
CA HIS A 24 1.93 15.83 24.62
C HIS A 24 1.63 17.34 24.74
N GLU A 25 0.85 17.90 23.82
CA GLU A 25 0.37 19.30 23.87
C GLU A 25 -0.75 19.54 24.89
N GLY A 26 -1.15 18.51 25.66
CA GLY A 26 -2.20 18.61 26.69
C GLY A 26 -3.62 18.30 26.20
N GLY A 27 -3.80 18.00 24.92
CA GLY A 27 -5.09 17.58 24.35
C GLY A 27 -5.48 16.17 24.81
N ARG A 28 -6.65 16.04 25.45
CA ARG A 28 -7.19 14.74 25.91
C ARG A 28 -8.29 14.22 25.00
N LEU A 29 -7.98 13.99 23.72
CA LEU A 29 -8.89 13.27 22.82
C LEU A 29 -8.57 11.77 22.84
N SER A 30 -9.62 10.94 22.77
CA SER A 30 -9.41 9.51 22.58
C SER A 30 -8.88 9.22 21.18
N GLU A 31 -8.09 8.16 21.03
CA GLU A 31 -7.60 7.68 19.74
C GLU A 31 -8.73 7.49 18.71
N LYS A 32 -9.89 6.99 19.17
CA LYS A 32 -11.08 6.79 18.30
C LYS A 32 -11.59 8.11 17.72
N VAL A 33 -11.58 9.19 18.50
CA VAL A 33 -11.98 10.52 18.05
C VAL A 33 -10.95 11.08 17.07
N VAL A 34 -9.64 10.91 17.34
CA VAL A 34 -8.59 11.30 16.39
C VAL A 34 -8.76 10.61 15.04
N ARG A 35 -9.02 9.29 15.03
CA ARG A 35 -9.29 8.55 13.78
C ARG A 35 -10.52 9.09 13.04
N ARG A 36 -11.61 9.35 13.77
CA ARG A 36 -12.84 9.88 13.16
C ARG A 36 -12.60 11.24 12.52
N LEU A 37 -11.98 12.17 13.25
CA LEU A 37 -11.64 13.50 12.74
C LEU A 37 -10.71 13.43 11.54
N MET A 38 -9.71 12.53 11.53
CA MET A 38 -8.86 12.34 10.35
C MET A 38 -9.65 11.90 9.11
N VAL A 39 -10.70 11.08 9.28
CA VAL A 39 -11.55 10.63 8.17
C VAL A 39 -12.47 11.77 7.70
N GLU A 40 -13.11 12.46 8.64
CA GLU A 40 -14.02 13.58 8.35
C GLU A 40 -13.29 14.72 7.62
N GLU A 41 -12.07 15.05 8.07
CA GLU A 41 -11.21 16.11 7.51
C GLU A 41 -10.33 15.63 6.34
N GLN A 42 -10.51 14.39 5.86
CA GLN A 42 -9.73 13.81 4.75
C GLN A 42 -8.19 13.89 4.94
N LEU A 43 -7.72 13.72 6.17
CA LEU A 43 -6.30 13.73 6.51
C LEU A 43 -5.64 12.39 6.14
N VAL A 44 -5.32 12.23 4.87
CA VAL A 44 -4.72 11.00 4.32
C VAL A 44 -3.20 11.11 4.34
N VAL A 45 -2.54 10.19 5.03
CA VAL A 45 -1.08 10.04 4.98
C VAL A 45 -0.69 9.35 3.68
N SER A 46 0.16 10.00 2.88
CA SER A 46 0.76 9.36 1.71
C SER A 46 1.62 8.17 2.15
N ARG A 47 1.31 6.99 1.61
CA ARG A 47 2.08 5.76 1.85
C ARG A 47 2.64 5.26 0.53
N ASN A 48 3.96 5.04 0.48
CA ASN A 48 4.57 4.35 -0.65
C ASN A 48 3.96 2.96 -0.78
N ARG A 49 3.40 2.67 -1.97
CA ARG A 49 2.91 1.32 -2.29
C ARG A 49 4.09 0.36 -2.23
N ARG A 50 4.00 -0.66 -1.39
CA ARG A 50 4.99 -1.74 -1.41
C ARG A 50 4.83 -2.50 -2.73
N ARG A 51 5.88 -2.56 -3.54
CA ARG A 51 5.92 -3.43 -4.71
C ARG A 51 5.81 -4.88 -4.22
N ARG A 52 4.96 -5.69 -4.85
CA ARG A 52 4.95 -7.14 -4.60
C ARG A 52 6.28 -7.71 -5.06
N TYR A 53 6.87 -8.60 -4.26
CA TYR A 53 8.06 -9.31 -4.67
C TYR A 53 7.75 -10.18 -5.90
N SER A 54 8.64 -10.14 -6.88
CA SER A 54 8.64 -11.02 -8.04
C SER A 54 10.09 -11.45 -8.25
N SER A 55 10.35 -12.76 -8.14
CA SER A 55 11.65 -13.34 -8.52
C SER A 55 11.84 -13.37 -10.03
N TYR A 56 10.74 -13.37 -10.79
CA TYR A 56 10.77 -13.32 -12.24
C TYR A 56 11.13 -11.90 -12.70
N CYS A 57 12.27 -11.79 -13.40
CA CYS A 57 12.82 -10.54 -13.93
C CYS A 57 12.30 -10.18 -15.33
N GLY A 58 11.42 -11.00 -15.91
CA GLY A 58 11.08 -10.95 -17.34
C GLY A 58 11.89 -11.94 -18.16
N GLU A 59 11.64 -11.97 -19.46
CA GLU A 59 12.41 -12.76 -20.42
C GLU A 59 13.76 -12.05 -20.67
N ILE A 60 14.87 -12.79 -20.53
CA ILE A 60 16.23 -12.24 -20.67
C ILE A 60 16.58 -12.00 -22.15
N GLY A 61 15.98 -12.78 -23.05
CA GLY A 61 16.20 -12.72 -24.47
C GLY A 61 15.04 -13.38 -25.23
N PRO A 62 15.08 -13.36 -26.56
CA PRO A 62 14.04 -13.98 -27.37
C PRO A 62 13.93 -15.48 -27.03
N ALA A 63 12.70 -15.98 -26.97
CA ALA A 63 12.47 -17.40 -26.85
C ALA A 63 13.14 -18.13 -28.04
N PRO A 64 13.79 -19.29 -27.81
CA PRO A 64 14.35 -20.07 -28.90
C PRO A 64 13.25 -20.59 -29.82
N ASP A 65 13.59 -20.82 -31.09
CA ASP A 65 12.65 -21.32 -32.09
C ASP A 65 12.02 -22.65 -31.65
N ASN A 66 10.70 -22.77 -31.84
CA ASN A 66 9.97 -23.99 -31.53
C ASN A 66 10.19 -25.05 -32.62
N LEU A 67 11.34 -25.73 -32.57
CA LEU A 67 11.76 -26.71 -33.59
C LEU A 67 10.83 -27.93 -33.70
N ILE A 68 10.15 -28.29 -32.61
CA ILE A 68 9.28 -29.48 -32.56
C ILE A 68 7.86 -29.12 -33.01
N ALA A 69 7.48 -27.83 -32.95
CA ALA A 69 6.14 -27.33 -33.24
C ALA A 69 5.04 -28.13 -32.50
N ARG A 70 5.31 -28.53 -31.26
CA ARG A 70 4.41 -29.41 -30.49
C ARG A 70 3.17 -28.64 -30.04
N ASP A 71 1.99 -29.20 -30.32
CA ASP A 71 0.75 -28.69 -29.77
C ASP A 71 0.56 -29.24 -28.34
N PHE A 72 0.40 -28.33 -27.38
CA PHE A 72 0.12 -28.65 -25.98
C PHE A 72 -1.32 -28.35 -25.60
N LYS A 73 -2.20 -28.06 -26.56
CA LYS A 73 -3.63 -27.90 -26.32
C LYS A 73 -4.28 -29.26 -26.06
N ALA A 74 -5.06 -29.32 -24.99
CA ALA A 74 -5.94 -30.43 -24.68
C ALA A 74 -7.34 -29.88 -24.42
N GLU A 75 -8.36 -30.53 -24.99
CA GLU A 75 -9.76 -30.18 -24.76
C GLU A 75 -10.19 -30.50 -23.31
N GLN A 76 -9.53 -31.47 -22.67
CA GLN A 76 -9.86 -31.92 -21.32
C GLN A 76 -8.59 -32.19 -20.47
N PRO A 77 -8.68 -32.04 -19.14
CA PRO A 77 -7.60 -32.42 -18.22
C PRO A 77 -7.22 -33.90 -18.38
N ASN A 78 -5.91 -34.21 -18.30
CA ASN A 78 -5.36 -35.56 -18.40
C ASN A 78 -5.52 -36.27 -19.76
N GLN A 79 -5.82 -35.55 -20.84
CA GLN A 79 -5.70 -36.09 -22.20
C GLN A 79 -4.36 -35.70 -22.82
N LYS A 80 -3.86 -36.59 -23.69
CA LYS A 80 -2.50 -36.54 -24.24
C LYS A 80 -2.46 -35.91 -25.62
#